data_AF-A0A961LSQ6-F1
#
_entry.id   AF-A0A961LSQ6-F1
#
_cell.length_a   1.000
_cell.length_b   1.000
_cell.length_c   1.000
_cell.angle_alpha   90.00
_cell.angle_beta   90.00
_cell.angle_gamma   90.00
#
_symmetry.space_group_name_H-M   'P 1'
#
loop_
_entity.id
_entity.type
_entity.pdbx_description
1 polymer ?
#
loop_
_entity_poly.entity_id
_entity_poly.type
_entity_poly.pdbx_seq_one_letter_code
_entity_poly.pdbx_strand_id
1 'polypeptide(L)'
;MAKLNKFSFQRMLVEAHQRVSRPEDILSGIRAADLEGVIFPRFSDAEYVAFASGEAIHDGDRSGYLVLHRSTAQQILDRSGSSSRAPEYIYSVAEGDIDDFAAIKGAAGFFTSHPGKTTFSPVQSVSEGKPTVIGANIEYHENDEPVELDFLLQTGESLTVKTRRRWISTVDVDGREVRISEGEKVAMSGSRGLVFAGARLVTPSRIDNLYNVLTEAYLEAEKEFGAASAWDSIADTKFFALRQEEIREIVQSEEFSGFQSLINFCHAQSPLRVYVNVHKTACVVRARLLASALAFDQSGLSIRCNEAALGVGLLRDERMWIEPSDIDILRILFLGEECTTKEHYDLVVHQYEQRHGDRYYSIFSARPGSMCVVRTLCMPFSKFLPDNFDIADFAARHGLDRAKTQSAFRRLSGEREVYHGCRGIRLFSIRPDLARLWFCVPCWERSYAPMRTVPL
;
A
#
# COMPACT_ATOMS: atom_id res chain seq x y z
N MET A 1 -16.94 12.68 36.13
CA MET A 1 -16.11 12.13 35.03
C MET A 1 -16.17 10.63 35.11
N ALA A 2 -16.87 9.97 34.18
CA ALA A 2 -16.85 8.52 34.09
C ALA A 2 -15.43 8.09 33.74
N LYS A 3 -14.75 7.38 34.66
CA LYS A 3 -13.53 6.65 34.31
C LYS A 3 -13.94 5.59 33.31
N LEU A 4 -13.74 5.85 32.02
CA LEU A 4 -13.78 4.82 30.99
C LEU A 4 -12.80 3.74 31.43
N ASN A 5 -13.33 2.58 31.81
CA ASN A 5 -12.50 1.41 32.09
C ASN A 5 -11.62 1.20 30.85
N LYS A 6 -10.30 1.20 31.05
CA LYS A 6 -9.33 1.09 29.96
C LYS A 6 -9.57 -0.26 29.29
N PHE A 7 -10.24 -0.25 28.14
CA PHE A 7 -10.46 -1.44 27.32
C PHE A 7 -9.09 -2.01 26.98
N SER A 8 -8.75 -3.16 27.59
CA SER A 8 -7.45 -3.81 27.39
C SER A 8 -7.69 -5.03 26.52
N PHE A 9 -7.50 -4.86 25.22
CA PHE A 9 -7.71 -5.96 24.28
C PHE A 9 -6.77 -7.14 24.55
N GLN A 10 -5.53 -6.88 24.95
CA GLN A 10 -4.57 -7.91 25.34
C GLN A 10 -5.13 -8.81 26.45
N ARG A 11 -5.78 -8.23 27.46
CA ARG A 11 -6.44 -8.99 28.52
C ARG A 11 -7.57 -9.87 27.96
N MET A 12 -8.36 -9.36 27.04
CA MET A 12 -9.45 -10.12 26.42
C MET A 12 -8.93 -11.31 25.60
N LEU A 13 -7.82 -11.14 24.87
CA LEU A 13 -7.18 -12.25 24.16
C LEU A 13 -6.69 -13.34 25.12
N VAL A 14 -6.08 -12.93 26.23
CA VAL A 14 -5.65 -13.86 27.28
C VAL A 14 -6.86 -14.60 27.89
N GLU A 15 -7.96 -13.89 28.19
CA GLU A 15 -9.20 -14.50 28.70
C GLU A 15 -9.82 -15.50 27.69
N ALA A 16 -9.74 -15.21 26.39
CA ALA A 16 -10.15 -16.13 25.32
C ALA A 16 -9.26 -17.38 25.27
N HIS A 17 -7.94 -17.23 25.36
CA HIS A 17 -6.99 -18.34 25.41
C HIS A 17 -7.23 -19.25 26.62
N GLN A 18 -7.36 -18.66 27.80
CA GLN A 18 -7.58 -19.37 29.07
C GLN A 18 -9.01 -19.95 29.19
N ARG A 19 -9.89 -19.65 28.21
CA ARG A 19 -11.30 -20.07 28.18
C ARG A 19 -12.10 -19.61 29.40
N VAL A 20 -11.71 -18.47 29.97
CA VAL A 20 -12.39 -17.85 31.12
C VAL A 20 -13.72 -17.23 30.68
N SER A 21 -13.79 -16.74 29.44
CA SER A 21 -15.01 -16.20 28.83
C SER A 21 -15.26 -16.86 27.48
N ARG A 22 -16.52 -16.99 27.08
CA ARG A 22 -16.87 -17.56 25.78
C ARG A 22 -16.53 -16.55 24.69
N PRO A 23 -16.08 -16.99 23.49
CA PRO A 23 -15.86 -16.09 22.36
C PRO A 23 -17.06 -15.19 22.06
N GLU A 24 -18.28 -15.70 22.22
CA GLU A 24 -19.55 -14.96 22.03
C GLU A 24 -19.65 -13.76 22.96
N ASP A 25 -19.42 -13.97 24.26
CA ASP A 25 -19.50 -12.94 25.28
C ASP A 25 -18.45 -11.87 25.04
N ILE A 26 -17.22 -12.29 24.72
CA ILE A 26 -16.10 -11.42 24.37
C ILE A 26 -16.49 -10.55 23.17
N LEU A 27 -16.89 -11.15 22.04
CA LEU A 27 -17.20 -10.43 20.81
C LEU A 27 -18.43 -9.51 20.95
N SER A 28 -19.41 -9.88 21.76
CA SER A 28 -20.59 -9.04 22.02
C SER A 28 -20.25 -7.71 22.71
N GLY A 29 -19.12 -7.65 23.42
CA GLY A 29 -18.62 -6.47 24.12
C GLY A 29 -17.69 -5.58 23.30
N ILE A 30 -17.41 -5.92 22.04
CA ILE A 30 -16.42 -5.24 21.18
C ILE A 30 -17.13 -4.57 20.01
N ARG A 31 -16.82 -3.30 19.74
CA ARG A 31 -17.23 -2.66 18.49
C ARG A 31 -16.17 -2.92 17.42
N ALA A 32 -16.54 -2.94 16.15
CA ALA A 32 -15.58 -3.12 15.06
C ALA A 32 -14.36 -2.17 15.14
N ALA A 33 -14.58 -0.90 15.49
CA ALA A 33 -13.51 0.10 15.67
C ALA A 33 -12.55 -0.24 16.84
N ASP A 34 -12.99 -1.02 17.83
CA ASP A 34 -12.13 -1.42 18.95
C ASP A 34 -11.16 -2.56 18.52
N LEU A 35 -11.50 -3.35 17.48
CA LEU A 35 -10.62 -4.39 16.91
C LEU A 35 -9.45 -3.80 16.12
N GLU A 36 -9.62 -2.62 15.54
CA GLU A 36 -8.52 -1.93 14.85
C GLU A 36 -7.44 -1.49 15.85
N GLY A 37 -7.80 -1.39 17.15
CA GLY A 37 -6.88 -1.18 18.29
C GLY A 37 -5.81 -2.26 18.46
N VAL A 38 -6.03 -3.41 17.83
CA VAL A 38 -5.31 -4.66 18.02
C VAL A 38 -4.32 -4.89 16.91
N ILE A 39 -4.74 -4.59 15.69
CA ILE A 39 -4.02 -4.89 14.46
C ILE A 39 -3.14 -3.71 14.06
N PHE A 40 -3.39 -2.51 14.58
CA PHE A 40 -2.61 -1.33 14.22
C PHE A 40 -1.84 -0.73 15.40
N PRO A 41 -0.66 -0.12 15.15
CA PRO A 41 0.09 0.59 16.16
C PRO A 41 -0.71 1.72 16.82
N ARG A 42 -0.44 2.01 18.09
CA ARG A 42 -1.15 3.03 18.89
C ARG A 42 -0.20 3.95 19.64
N PHE A 43 -0.60 5.20 19.84
CA PHE A 43 0.13 6.09 20.73
C PHE A 43 0.04 5.62 22.18
N SER A 44 1.17 5.63 22.88
CA SER A 44 1.26 5.21 24.29
C SER A 44 0.72 6.27 25.27
N ASP A 45 0.66 7.53 24.84
CA ASP A 45 0.38 8.68 25.70
C ASP A 45 -1.12 9.06 25.74
N ALA A 46 -1.63 9.36 26.94
CA ALA A 46 -3.06 9.59 27.18
C ALA A 46 -3.55 11.04 26.93
N GLU A 47 -2.66 12.04 27.00
CA GLU A 47 -2.97 13.45 26.79
C GLU A 47 -2.30 13.99 25.52
N TYR A 48 -3.01 14.86 24.81
CA TYR A 48 -2.51 15.46 23.57
C TYR A 48 -3.30 16.71 23.19
N VAL A 49 -2.59 17.66 22.60
CA VAL A 49 -3.16 18.79 21.87
C VAL A 49 -2.97 18.50 20.39
N ALA A 50 -4.07 18.34 19.66
CA ALA A 50 -4.01 18.12 18.22
C ALA A 50 -3.58 19.41 17.52
N PHE A 51 -2.68 19.29 16.55
CA PHE A 51 -2.39 20.36 15.60
C PHE A 51 -3.59 20.52 14.65
N ALA A 52 -4.05 19.42 14.07
CA ALA A 52 -5.19 19.41 13.17
C ALA A 52 -6.08 18.18 13.40
N SER A 53 -7.32 18.27 12.95
CA SER A 53 -8.31 17.20 12.92
C SER A 53 -8.94 17.08 11.54
N GLY A 54 -9.29 15.86 11.17
CA GLY A 54 -10.00 15.51 9.96
C GLY A 54 -10.75 14.19 10.14
N GLU A 55 -11.08 13.55 9.04
CA GLU A 55 -11.75 12.25 9.02
C GLU A 55 -10.73 11.11 8.89
N ALA A 56 -10.79 10.18 9.83
CA ALA A 56 -10.10 8.90 9.80
C ALA A 56 -10.70 7.96 8.74
N ILE A 57 -9.89 7.47 7.79
CA ILE A 57 -10.34 6.48 6.80
C ILE A 57 -9.45 5.23 6.72
N HIS A 58 -8.33 5.22 7.43
CA HIS A 58 -7.53 4.02 7.64
C HIS A 58 -6.79 4.13 8.97
N ASP A 59 -6.90 3.08 9.77
CA ASP A 59 -6.40 3.04 11.14
C ASP A 59 -4.87 2.96 11.26
N GLY A 60 -4.42 3.32 12.47
CA GLY A 60 -3.04 3.24 12.93
C GLY A 60 -2.44 4.59 13.34
N ASP A 61 -1.53 4.56 14.30
CA ASP A 61 -0.84 5.72 14.81
C ASP A 61 0.63 5.68 14.39
N ARG A 62 1.13 6.78 13.82
CA ARG A 62 2.50 6.87 13.27
C ARG A 62 3.13 8.21 13.57
N SER A 63 4.45 8.20 13.72
CA SER A 63 5.30 9.38 13.84
C SER A 63 6.31 9.36 12.70
N GLY A 64 6.67 10.52 12.17
CA GLY A 64 7.64 10.63 11.09
C GLY A 64 8.02 12.08 10.81
N TYR A 65 8.92 12.31 9.88
CA TYR A 65 9.17 13.64 9.35
C TYR A 65 8.05 14.06 8.40
N LEU A 66 7.61 15.32 8.45
CA LEU A 66 6.63 15.86 7.51
C LEU A 66 7.27 16.03 6.13
N VAL A 67 6.68 15.42 5.11
CA VAL A 67 7.09 15.58 3.71
C VAL A 67 5.91 16.09 2.90
N LEU A 68 6.09 17.22 2.23
CA LEU A 68 5.01 17.97 1.58
C LEU A 68 5.06 17.93 0.05
N HIS A 69 6.07 17.25 -0.52
CA HIS A 69 6.20 17.15 -1.97
C HIS A 69 6.94 15.90 -2.42
N ARG A 70 6.52 15.35 -3.56
CA ARG A 70 7.08 14.12 -4.15
C ARG A 70 8.58 14.21 -4.44
N SER A 71 9.10 15.39 -4.79
CA SER A 71 10.54 15.58 -5.03
C SER A 71 11.38 15.42 -3.76
N THR A 72 10.86 15.80 -2.59
CA THR A 72 11.53 15.59 -1.31
C THR A 72 11.53 14.10 -0.99
N ALA A 73 10.38 13.43 -1.12
CA ALA A 73 10.24 11.99 -0.90
C ALA A 73 11.15 11.17 -1.84
N GLN A 74 11.25 11.53 -3.12
CA GLN A 74 12.10 10.84 -4.09
C GLN A 74 13.58 10.93 -3.71
N GLN A 75 14.07 12.11 -3.33
CA GLN A 75 15.45 12.26 -2.85
C GLN A 75 15.72 11.45 -1.58
N ILE A 76 14.73 11.33 -0.69
CA ILE A 76 14.83 10.45 0.48
C ILE A 76 14.99 9.00 0.03
N LEU A 77 14.13 8.51 -0.85
CA LEU A 77 14.13 7.12 -1.32
C LEU A 77 15.42 6.76 -2.06
N ASP A 78 15.85 7.60 -3.01
CA ASP A 78 17.04 7.37 -3.83
C ASP A 78 18.32 7.29 -2.99
N ARG A 79 18.45 8.18 -2.01
CA ARG A 79 19.67 8.30 -1.19
C ARG A 79 19.72 7.33 -0.02
N SER A 80 18.57 6.84 0.43
CA SER A 80 18.52 5.83 1.51
C SER A 80 18.96 4.44 1.03
N GLY A 81 18.93 4.18 -0.29
CA GLY A 81 19.34 2.94 -0.94
C GLY A 81 18.36 1.76 -0.73
N SER A 82 17.70 1.68 0.42
CA SER A 82 16.60 0.74 0.70
C SER A 82 15.55 1.36 1.62
N SER A 83 14.31 0.92 1.47
CA SER A 83 13.19 1.35 2.33
C SER A 83 13.41 1.04 3.82
N SER A 84 14.21 0.01 4.13
CA SER A 84 14.58 -0.37 5.51
C SER A 84 15.61 0.55 6.16
N ARG A 85 16.28 1.42 5.39
CA ARG A 85 17.21 2.43 5.91
C ARG A 85 16.58 3.82 5.96
N ALA A 86 15.60 4.05 5.10
CA ALA A 86 14.95 5.34 4.93
C ALA A 86 14.37 5.88 6.26
N PRO A 87 14.41 7.21 6.48
CA PRO A 87 13.78 7.82 7.63
C PRO A 87 12.26 7.62 7.52
N GLU A 88 11.59 7.38 8.65
CA GLU A 88 10.12 7.38 8.66
C GLU A 88 9.61 8.79 8.40
N TYR A 89 8.76 8.94 7.39
CA TYR A 89 8.09 10.19 7.04
C TYR A 89 6.59 10.03 6.89
N ILE A 90 5.86 11.11 7.13
CA ILE A 90 4.43 11.24 6.89
C ILE A 90 4.26 12.13 5.66
N TYR A 91 3.60 11.61 4.64
CA TYR A 91 3.40 12.33 3.39
C TYR A 91 2.09 13.11 3.42
N SER A 92 2.11 14.36 2.98
CA SER A 92 0.90 15.17 2.92
C SER A 92 0.89 16.11 1.72
N VAL A 93 -0.14 15.98 0.89
CA VAL A 93 -0.40 16.85 -0.26
C VAL A 93 -1.89 17.14 -0.36
N ALA A 94 -2.25 18.33 -0.86
CA ALA A 94 -3.64 18.71 -1.07
C ALA A 94 -4.31 17.80 -2.11
N GLU A 95 -3.71 17.66 -3.28
CA GLU A 95 -4.14 16.77 -4.34
C GLU A 95 -2.94 16.00 -4.89
N GLY A 96 -3.17 14.79 -5.40
CA GLY A 96 -2.11 13.99 -5.99
C GLY A 96 -2.54 13.11 -7.15
N ASP A 97 -1.55 12.55 -7.82
CA ASP A 97 -1.64 11.76 -9.05
C ASP A 97 -0.68 10.56 -9.02
N ILE A 98 -0.55 9.86 -10.15
CA ILE A 98 0.24 8.63 -10.23
C ILE A 98 1.71 8.82 -9.86
N ASP A 99 2.30 10.01 -10.05
CA ASP A 99 3.70 10.23 -9.71
C ASP A 99 3.90 10.45 -8.19
N ASP A 100 2.82 10.65 -7.41
CA ASP A 100 2.87 10.61 -5.94
C ASP A 100 2.92 9.19 -5.38
N PHE A 101 2.71 8.17 -6.23
CA PHE A 101 2.64 6.78 -5.79
C PHE A 101 3.87 6.37 -4.97
N ALA A 102 5.08 6.66 -5.46
CA ALA A 102 6.32 6.27 -4.79
C ALA A 102 6.45 6.92 -3.41
N ALA A 103 6.07 8.19 -3.30
CA ALA A 103 6.05 8.93 -2.05
C ALA A 103 5.04 8.33 -1.05
N ILE A 104 3.83 7.99 -1.50
CA ILE A 104 2.81 7.37 -0.64
C ILE A 104 3.24 5.97 -0.18
N LYS A 105 3.80 5.17 -1.09
CA LYS A 105 4.30 3.81 -0.78
C LYS A 105 5.42 3.86 0.27
N GLY A 106 6.34 4.80 0.15
CA GLY A 106 7.46 4.98 1.08
C GLY A 106 7.08 5.59 2.43
N ALA A 107 5.95 6.31 2.52
CA ALA A 107 5.51 6.96 3.75
C ALA A 107 5.10 5.97 4.85
N ALA A 108 5.22 6.37 6.10
CA ALA A 108 4.68 5.65 7.26
C ALA A 108 3.17 5.91 7.43
N GLY A 109 2.67 7.06 6.96
CA GLY A 109 1.28 7.47 7.01
C GLY A 109 1.00 8.62 6.04
N PHE A 110 -0.28 8.92 5.80
CA PHE A 110 -0.72 9.96 4.87
C PHE A 110 -1.82 10.83 5.46
N PHE A 111 -1.75 12.14 5.27
CA PHE A 111 -2.90 13.00 5.51
C PHE A 111 -3.06 14.09 4.47
N THR A 112 -4.29 14.57 4.28
CA THR A 112 -4.60 15.64 3.32
C THR A 112 -5.70 16.56 3.81
N SER A 113 -5.69 17.83 3.38
CA SER A 113 -6.82 18.74 3.57
C SER A 113 -8.01 18.42 2.65
N HIS A 114 -7.81 17.64 1.60
CA HIS A 114 -8.88 17.31 0.66
C HIS A 114 -9.85 16.28 1.27
N PRO A 115 -11.18 16.52 1.27
CA PRO A 115 -12.16 15.66 1.96
C PRO A 115 -12.60 14.42 1.15
N GLY A 116 -12.18 14.33 -0.11
CA GLY A 116 -12.62 13.25 -1.02
C GLY A 116 -11.97 11.89 -0.73
N LYS A 117 -12.70 11.00 -0.06
CA LYS A 117 -12.32 9.60 0.22
C LYS A 117 -11.88 8.78 -1.00
N THR A 118 -12.44 9.10 -2.17
CA THR A 118 -12.28 8.33 -3.41
C THR A 118 -11.27 8.93 -4.38
N THR A 119 -10.57 10.00 -3.97
CA THR A 119 -9.48 10.61 -4.76
C THR A 119 -8.24 9.72 -4.77
N PHE A 120 -7.29 10.01 -5.67
CA PHE A 120 -6.14 9.13 -5.91
C PHE A 120 -5.35 8.86 -4.64
N SER A 121 -4.83 9.89 -3.96
CA SER A 121 -3.89 9.73 -2.84
C SER A 121 -4.49 9.04 -1.61
N PRO A 122 -5.70 9.40 -1.11
CA PRO A 122 -6.32 8.67 0.00
C PRO A 122 -6.55 7.20 -0.31
N VAL A 123 -7.04 6.90 -1.52
CA VAL A 123 -7.29 5.51 -1.91
C VAL A 123 -5.98 4.74 -2.08
N GLN A 124 -4.94 5.37 -2.63
CA GLN A 124 -3.62 4.77 -2.77
C GLN A 124 -3.00 4.48 -1.40
N SER A 125 -3.06 5.44 -0.48
CA SER A 125 -2.58 5.30 0.89
C SER A 125 -3.25 4.15 1.64
N VAL A 126 -4.58 4.09 1.62
CA VAL A 126 -5.38 2.99 2.17
C VAL A 126 -4.98 1.64 1.55
N SER A 127 -4.75 1.61 0.23
CA SER A 127 -4.35 0.38 -0.46
C SER A 127 -2.96 -0.08 -0.01
N GLU A 128 -2.04 0.84 0.24
CA GLU A 128 -0.73 0.53 0.81
C GLU A 128 -0.75 0.21 2.31
N GLY A 129 -1.94 0.15 2.93
CA GLY A 129 -2.13 -0.16 4.34
C GLY A 129 -1.63 0.95 5.28
N LYS A 130 -1.54 2.20 4.77
CA LYS A 130 -1.01 3.32 5.52
C LYS A 130 -2.14 4.00 6.28
N PRO A 131 -1.94 4.38 7.56
CA PRO A 131 -2.89 5.20 8.29
C PRO A 131 -3.19 6.47 7.51
N THR A 132 -4.48 6.82 7.43
CA THR A 132 -4.93 7.86 6.50
C THR A 132 -5.96 8.77 7.14
N VAL A 133 -5.68 10.08 7.10
CA VAL A 133 -6.60 11.15 7.53
C VAL A 133 -6.90 12.09 6.35
N ILE A 134 -8.17 12.36 6.09
CA ILE A 134 -8.60 13.27 5.02
C ILE A 134 -9.34 14.47 5.60
N GLY A 135 -9.52 15.53 4.82
CA GLY A 135 -10.24 16.72 5.30
C GLY A 135 -9.59 17.34 6.54
N ALA A 136 -8.27 17.19 6.72
CA ALA A 136 -7.55 17.82 7.81
C ALA A 136 -7.68 19.34 7.68
N ASN A 137 -8.02 20.03 8.77
CA ASN A 137 -8.19 21.49 8.79
C ASN A 137 -6.82 22.23 8.75
N ILE A 138 -6.13 22.10 7.62
CA ILE A 138 -4.80 22.68 7.37
C ILE A 138 -4.77 23.41 6.03
N GLU A 139 -3.86 24.38 5.94
CA GLU A 139 -3.50 25.07 4.70
C GLU A 139 -2.06 24.75 4.32
N TYR A 140 -1.81 24.58 3.02
CA TYR A 140 -0.48 24.30 2.48
C TYR A 140 0.16 25.57 1.95
N HIS A 141 1.44 25.74 2.22
CA HIS A 141 2.21 26.91 1.82
C HIS A 141 3.55 26.49 1.22
N GLU A 142 3.99 27.22 0.20
CA GLU A 142 5.30 27.07 -0.44
C GLU A 142 5.85 28.45 -0.80
N ASN A 143 7.18 28.60 -0.76
CA ASN A 143 7.88 29.69 -1.41
C ASN A 143 9.18 29.20 -2.10
N ASP A 144 9.77 30.03 -2.94
CA ASP A 144 10.96 29.67 -3.73
C ASP A 144 12.29 29.67 -2.95
N GLU A 145 12.28 29.92 -1.63
CA GLU A 145 13.48 29.90 -0.80
C GLU A 145 14.06 28.47 -0.77
N PRO A 146 15.30 28.25 -1.24
CA PRO A 146 15.93 26.94 -1.18
C PRO A 146 16.33 26.63 0.27
N VAL A 147 15.96 25.45 0.74
CA VAL A 147 16.28 24.95 2.08
C VAL A 147 16.95 23.58 2.00
N GLU A 148 17.83 23.31 2.97
CA GLU A 148 18.39 21.99 3.23
C GLU A 148 17.67 21.38 4.43
N LEU A 149 17.08 20.20 4.22
CA LEU A 149 16.36 19.46 5.25
C LEU A 149 17.21 18.25 5.67
N ASP A 150 17.44 18.11 6.96
CA ASP A 150 18.21 17.00 7.53
C ASP A 150 17.29 15.95 8.14
N PHE A 151 17.46 14.71 7.70
CA PHE A 151 16.73 13.54 8.15
C PHE A 151 17.66 12.55 8.83
N LEU A 152 17.25 12.01 9.96
CA LEU A 152 17.94 10.89 10.60
C LEU A 152 17.43 9.55 10.04
N LEU A 153 18.31 8.80 9.36
CA LEU A 153 18.06 7.45 8.86
C LEU A 153 17.84 6.48 10.03
N GLN A 154 17.22 5.33 9.74
CA GLN A 154 17.06 4.26 10.75
C GLN A 154 18.40 3.68 11.22
N THR A 155 19.48 3.85 10.44
CA THR A 155 20.85 3.48 10.81
C THR A 155 21.50 4.47 11.78
N GLY A 156 20.90 5.64 12.02
CA GLY A 156 21.48 6.73 12.78
C GLY A 156 22.34 7.70 11.96
N GLU A 157 22.52 7.45 10.66
CA GLU A 157 23.20 8.36 9.75
C GLU A 157 22.30 9.54 9.37
N SER A 158 22.89 10.69 9.05
CA SER A 158 22.15 11.87 8.60
C SER A 158 22.05 11.90 7.08
N LEU A 159 20.90 12.32 6.57
CA LEU A 159 20.59 12.49 5.16
C LEU A 159 20.10 13.91 4.92
N THR A 160 20.80 14.67 4.07
CA THR A 160 20.38 16.02 3.69
C THR A 160 19.70 16.02 2.32
N VAL A 161 18.56 16.71 2.21
CA VAL A 161 17.77 16.89 0.98
C VAL A 161 17.63 18.38 0.67
N LYS A 162 17.79 18.74 -0.60
CA LYS A 162 17.61 20.13 -1.08
C LYS A 162 16.22 20.27 -1.67
N THR A 163 15.47 21.26 -1.18
CA THR A 163 14.09 21.48 -1.60
C THR A 163 13.70 22.95 -1.44
N ARG A 164 12.46 23.28 -1.74
CA ARG A 164 11.87 24.59 -1.50
C ARG A 164 11.25 24.64 -0.11
N ARG A 165 11.18 25.82 0.48
CA ARG A 165 10.53 25.98 1.77
C ARG A 165 9.03 25.73 1.66
N ARG A 166 8.55 24.72 2.39
CA ARG A 166 7.13 24.39 2.51
C ARG A 166 6.72 24.24 3.97
N TRP A 167 5.48 24.56 4.27
CA TRP A 167 4.89 24.34 5.59
C TRP A 167 3.39 24.14 5.50
N ILE A 168 2.81 23.55 6.54
CA ILE A 168 1.37 23.54 6.78
C ILE A 168 1.03 24.46 7.93
N SER A 169 -0.12 25.13 7.88
CA SER A 169 -0.64 25.91 9.00
C SER A 169 -2.10 25.58 9.32
N THR A 170 -2.50 25.91 10.54
CA THR A 170 -3.88 25.80 11.04
C THR A 170 -4.11 26.88 12.08
N VAL A 171 -5.36 27.07 12.49
CA VAL A 171 -5.75 28.02 13.53
C VAL A 171 -6.08 27.25 14.80
N ASP A 172 -5.38 27.55 15.89
CA ASP A 172 -5.64 26.92 17.19
C ASP A 172 -6.93 27.44 17.85
N VAL A 173 -7.25 26.89 19.02
CA VAL A 173 -8.45 27.26 19.81
C VAL A 173 -8.45 28.72 20.26
N ASP A 174 -7.28 29.36 20.31
CA ASP A 174 -7.09 30.77 20.70
C ASP A 174 -7.06 31.71 19.48
N GLY A 175 -7.31 31.19 18.27
CA GLY A 175 -7.31 31.97 17.03
C GLY A 175 -5.91 32.30 16.51
N ARG A 176 -4.86 31.65 17.03
CA ARG A 176 -3.48 31.87 16.59
C ARG A 176 -3.12 30.90 15.48
N GLU A 177 -2.39 31.41 14.49
CA GLU A 177 -1.82 30.57 13.47
C GLU A 177 -0.67 29.74 14.05
N VAL A 178 -0.77 28.43 13.92
CA VAL A 178 0.27 27.47 14.28
C VAL A 178 0.73 26.79 12.99
N ARG A 179 2.04 26.52 12.87
CA ARG A 179 2.63 25.93 11.67
C ARG A 179 3.58 24.77 11.98
N ILE A 180 3.72 23.85 11.01
CA ILE A 180 4.72 22.79 10.98
C ILE A 180 5.42 22.86 9.61
N SER A 181 6.74 22.95 9.61
CA SER A 181 7.57 23.04 8.39
C SER A 181 7.88 21.65 7.83
N GLU A 182 8.07 21.55 6.51
CA GLU A 182 8.61 20.34 5.89
C GLU A 182 9.95 19.97 6.53
N GLY A 183 10.16 18.69 6.85
CA GLY A 183 11.33 18.21 7.58
C GLY A 183 11.18 18.22 9.10
N GLU A 184 10.16 18.84 9.69
CA GLU A 184 9.88 18.72 11.13
C GLU A 184 9.17 17.40 11.46
N LYS A 185 9.29 16.94 12.70
CA LYS A 185 8.56 15.75 13.15
C LYS A 185 7.07 16.05 13.31
N VAL A 186 6.25 15.12 12.83
CA VAL A 186 4.79 15.12 12.96
C VAL A 186 4.34 13.73 13.40
N ALA A 187 3.22 13.65 14.09
CA ALA A 187 2.55 12.41 14.40
C ALA A 187 1.11 12.46 13.91
N MET A 188 0.54 11.31 13.53
CA MET A 188 -0.84 11.21 13.08
C MET A 188 -1.53 9.99 13.68
N SER A 189 -2.82 10.14 13.97
CA SER A 189 -3.71 9.07 14.38
C SER A 189 -4.77 8.84 13.31
N GLY A 190 -4.55 7.81 12.50
CA GLY A 190 -5.49 7.38 11.46
C GLY A 190 -6.81 6.84 12.02
N SER A 191 -6.86 6.52 13.31
CA SER A 191 -8.07 6.04 14.01
C SER A 191 -8.92 7.14 14.63
N ARG A 192 -8.30 8.30 14.90
CA ARG A 192 -8.96 9.43 15.56
C ARG A 192 -9.09 10.63 14.65
N GLY A 193 -8.50 10.57 13.46
CA GLY A 193 -8.49 11.66 12.51
C GLY A 193 -7.67 12.85 13.01
N LEU A 194 -6.58 12.62 13.76
CA LEU A 194 -5.81 13.68 14.39
C LEU A 194 -4.39 13.76 13.85
N VAL A 195 -3.84 14.97 13.74
CA VAL A 195 -2.45 15.27 13.42
C VAL A 195 -1.85 16.09 14.56
N PHE A 196 -0.59 15.86 14.90
CA PHE A 196 0.11 16.45 16.05
C PHE A 196 1.46 17.00 15.61
N ALA A 197 1.87 18.14 16.18
CA ALA A 197 3.25 18.60 16.08
C ALA A 197 4.17 17.71 16.93
N GLY A 198 5.36 17.40 16.41
CA GLY A 198 6.35 16.55 17.07
C GLY A 198 6.13 15.05 16.88
N ALA A 199 7.10 14.26 17.34
CA ALA A 199 7.00 12.80 17.36
C ALA A 199 6.32 12.34 18.66
N ARG A 200 5.59 11.23 18.57
CA ARG A 200 4.96 10.56 19.72
C ARG A 200 5.38 9.11 19.81
N LEU A 201 5.37 8.55 21.02
CA LEU A 201 5.72 7.16 21.25
C LEU A 201 4.60 6.25 20.70
N VAL A 202 4.99 5.33 19.82
CA VAL A 202 4.08 4.37 19.19
C VAL A 202 4.38 2.99 19.77
N THR A 203 3.36 2.32 20.29
CA THR A 203 3.41 0.91 20.66
C THR A 203 2.99 0.07 19.44
N PRO A 204 3.89 -0.78 18.88
CA PRO A 204 3.55 -1.65 17.76
C PRO A 204 2.63 -2.80 18.19
N SER A 205 1.83 -3.32 17.26
CA SER A 205 1.07 -4.56 17.47
C SER A 205 1.94 -5.78 17.20
N ARG A 206 2.05 -6.68 18.18
CA ARG A 206 2.80 -7.95 18.03
C ARG A 206 2.17 -8.85 16.97
N ILE A 207 0.84 -8.89 16.91
CA ILE A 207 0.07 -9.69 15.94
C ILE A 207 0.31 -9.17 14.52
N ASP A 208 0.20 -7.86 14.31
CA ASP A 208 0.48 -7.24 13.01
C ASP A 208 1.92 -7.46 12.56
N ASN A 209 2.85 -7.27 13.50
CA ASN A 209 4.26 -7.47 13.24
C ASN A 209 4.57 -8.91 12.79
N LEU A 210 3.98 -9.93 13.43
CA LEU A 210 4.12 -11.32 12.99
C LEU A 210 3.67 -11.50 11.53
N TYR A 211 2.50 -10.98 11.17
CA TYR A 211 2.00 -11.08 9.80
C TYR A 211 2.85 -10.32 8.80
N ASN A 212 3.38 -9.15 9.17
CA ASN A 212 4.31 -8.39 8.33
C ASN A 212 5.61 -9.16 8.10
N VAL A 213 6.23 -9.67 9.17
CA VAL A 213 7.48 -10.43 9.09
C VAL A 213 7.31 -11.68 8.23
N LEU A 214 6.23 -12.43 8.40
CA LEU A 214 5.96 -13.61 7.57
C LEU A 214 5.65 -13.26 6.11
N THR A 215 5.03 -12.11 5.86
CA THR A 215 4.80 -11.63 4.49
C THR A 215 6.12 -11.25 3.82
N GLU A 216 7.01 -10.54 4.50
CA GLU A 216 8.34 -10.21 3.97
C GLU A 216 9.20 -11.46 3.74
N ALA A 217 9.15 -12.43 4.65
CA ALA A 217 9.82 -13.72 4.47
C ALA A 217 9.30 -14.47 3.23
N TYR A 218 7.99 -14.44 2.96
CA TYR A 218 7.44 -14.99 1.71
C TYR A 218 7.97 -14.25 0.48
N LEU A 219 8.02 -12.90 0.50
CA LEU A 219 8.50 -12.12 -0.64
C LEU A 219 9.99 -12.38 -0.93
N GLU A 220 10.80 -12.58 0.12
CA GLU A 220 12.19 -13.04 -0.06
C GLU A 220 12.23 -14.46 -0.64
N ALA A 221 11.38 -15.37 -0.16
CA ALA A 221 11.31 -16.73 -0.68
C ALA A 221 10.87 -16.79 -2.15
N GLU A 222 9.92 -15.95 -2.56
CA GLU A 222 9.52 -15.81 -3.96
C GLU A 222 10.68 -15.32 -4.82
N LYS A 223 11.50 -14.40 -4.31
CA LYS A 223 12.66 -13.87 -5.04
C LYS A 223 13.80 -14.88 -5.15
N GLU A 224 14.08 -15.65 -4.10
CA GLU A 224 15.18 -16.63 -4.08
C GLU A 224 14.80 -17.97 -4.73
N PHE A 225 13.59 -18.49 -4.47
CA PHE A 225 13.16 -19.84 -4.85
C PHE A 225 12.07 -19.87 -5.93
N GLY A 226 11.53 -18.71 -6.32
CA GLY A 226 10.46 -18.57 -7.30
C GLY A 226 9.06 -18.71 -6.70
N ALA A 227 8.08 -18.11 -7.38
CA ALA A 227 6.71 -17.97 -6.86
C ALA A 227 6.00 -19.31 -6.55
N ALA A 228 6.32 -20.37 -7.29
CA ALA A 228 5.72 -21.70 -7.10
C ALA A 228 6.15 -22.38 -5.77
N SER A 229 7.39 -22.14 -5.34
CA SER A 229 8.01 -22.76 -4.15
C SER A 229 8.01 -21.82 -2.93
N ALA A 230 7.66 -20.55 -3.11
CA ALA A 230 7.74 -19.51 -2.07
C ALA A 230 7.08 -19.89 -0.74
N TRP A 231 5.90 -20.53 -0.77
CA TRP A 231 5.19 -20.95 0.45
C TRP A 231 5.92 -22.05 1.23
N ASP A 232 6.57 -22.96 0.52
CA ASP A 232 7.26 -24.10 1.11
C ASP A 232 8.67 -23.71 1.61
N SER A 233 9.18 -22.57 1.17
CA SER A 233 10.54 -22.08 1.48
C SER A 233 10.60 -20.83 2.35
N ILE A 234 9.49 -20.41 2.98
CA ILE A 234 9.48 -19.23 3.88
C ILE A 234 10.55 -19.35 4.98
N ALA A 235 10.63 -20.54 5.60
CA ALA A 235 11.54 -20.80 6.71
C ALA A 235 13.01 -20.90 6.28
N ASP A 236 13.28 -21.08 4.99
CA ASP A 236 14.63 -21.22 4.43
C ASP A 236 15.30 -19.88 4.13
N THR A 237 14.55 -18.78 4.25
CA THR A 237 15.03 -17.43 3.94
C THR A 237 15.91 -16.85 5.04
N LYS A 238 16.84 -15.97 4.65
CA LYS A 238 17.70 -15.26 5.61
C LYS A 238 16.90 -14.31 6.51
N PHE A 239 15.88 -13.64 5.97
CA PHE A 239 15.02 -12.76 6.73
C PHE A 239 14.25 -13.51 7.82
N PHE A 240 13.72 -14.70 7.51
CA PHE A 240 13.09 -15.55 8.51
C PHE A 240 14.06 -15.96 9.61
N ALA A 241 15.25 -16.46 9.24
CA ALA A 241 16.26 -16.90 10.21
C ALA A 241 16.65 -15.79 11.21
N LEU A 242 16.77 -14.53 10.74
CA LEU A 242 17.08 -13.37 11.59
C LEU A 242 15.94 -12.95 12.54
N ARG A 243 14.73 -13.49 12.35
CA ARG A 243 13.51 -13.14 13.11
C ARG A 243 12.86 -14.37 13.75
N GLN A 244 13.50 -15.53 13.68
CA GLN A 244 12.91 -16.80 14.08
C GLN A 244 12.46 -16.83 15.55
N GLU A 245 13.29 -16.31 16.47
CA GLU A 245 12.96 -16.27 17.89
C GLU A 245 11.76 -15.34 18.16
N GLU A 246 11.73 -14.16 17.54
CA GLU A 246 10.60 -13.23 17.63
C GLU A 246 9.29 -13.86 17.10
N ILE A 247 9.37 -14.54 15.95
CA ILE A 247 8.22 -15.27 15.37
C ILE A 247 7.73 -16.34 16.35
N ARG A 248 8.65 -17.15 16.88
CA ARG A 248 8.33 -18.21 17.86
C ARG A 248 7.65 -17.64 19.10
N GLU A 249 8.23 -16.60 19.70
CA GLU A 249 7.70 -15.95 20.90
C GLU A 249 6.28 -15.41 20.70
N ILE A 250 5.98 -14.81 19.54
CA ILE A 250 4.64 -14.30 19.25
C ILE A 250 3.68 -15.46 19.00
N VAL A 251 4.03 -16.43 18.15
CA VAL A 251 3.16 -17.57 17.80
C VAL A 251 2.80 -18.41 19.03
N GLN A 252 3.71 -18.56 19.99
CA GLN A 252 3.49 -19.32 21.22
C GLN A 252 2.82 -18.51 22.35
N SER A 253 2.56 -17.21 22.14
CA SER A 253 1.97 -16.36 23.17
C SER A 253 0.48 -16.63 23.42
N GLU A 254 0.03 -16.45 24.67
CA GLU A 254 -1.39 -16.52 25.04
C GLU A 254 -2.22 -15.50 24.24
N GLU A 255 -1.64 -14.31 24.00
CA GLU A 255 -2.23 -13.24 23.20
C GLU A 255 -2.57 -13.72 21.78
N PHE A 256 -1.59 -14.27 21.06
CA PHE A 256 -1.80 -14.74 19.70
C PHE A 256 -2.72 -15.96 19.63
N SER A 257 -2.59 -16.89 20.59
CA SER A 257 -3.49 -18.04 20.70
C SER A 257 -4.95 -17.62 20.91
N GLY A 258 -5.19 -16.64 21.78
CA GLY A 258 -6.50 -16.03 21.98
C GLY A 258 -7.04 -15.39 20.70
N PHE A 259 -6.17 -14.67 19.96
CA PHE A 259 -6.54 -14.06 18.69
C PHE A 259 -6.97 -15.11 17.66
N GLN A 260 -6.22 -16.22 17.52
CA GLN A 260 -6.58 -17.32 16.64
C GLN A 260 -7.87 -18.03 17.08
N SER A 261 -8.13 -18.13 18.38
CA SER A 261 -9.39 -18.69 18.87
C SER A 261 -10.59 -17.84 18.44
N LEU A 262 -10.51 -16.52 18.60
CA LEU A 262 -11.58 -15.60 18.23
C LEU A 262 -11.81 -15.56 16.71
N ILE A 263 -10.76 -15.46 15.90
CA ILE A 263 -10.91 -15.40 14.44
C ILE A 263 -11.51 -16.70 13.87
N ASN A 264 -11.09 -17.86 14.42
CA ASN A 264 -11.65 -19.15 14.02
C ASN A 264 -13.11 -19.29 14.42
N PHE A 265 -13.49 -18.79 15.61
CA PHE A 265 -14.88 -18.72 16.01
C PHE A 265 -15.70 -17.85 15.05
N CYS A 266 -15.20 -16.65 14.69
CA CYS A 266 -15.85 -15.77 13.72
C CYS A 266 -16.04 -16.45 12.36
N HIS A 267 -15.01 -17.13 11.83
CA HIS A 267 -15.11 -17.87 10.57
C HIS A 267 -16.13 -19.01 10.63
N ALA A 268 -16.27 -19.69 11.77
CA ALA A 268 -17.22 -20.79 11.93
C ALA A 268 -18.68 -20.31 12.02
N GLN A 269 -18.91 -19.10 12.54
CA GLN A 269 -20.27 -18.56 12.75
C GLN A 269 -20.74 -17.64 11.62
N SER A 270 -19.82 -16.96 10.91
CA SER A 270 -20.20 -15.97 9.91
C SER A 270 -20.85 -16.63 8.68
N PRO A 271 -22.10 -16.29 8.33
CA PRO A 271 -22.72 -16.74 7.08
C PRO A 271 -22.15 -16.01 5.86
N LEU A 272 -21.47 -14.88 6.08
CA LEU A 272 -20.86 -14.07 5.02
C LEU A 272 -19.42 -14.48 4.80
N ARG A 273 -19.04 -14.64 3.52
CA ARG A 273 -17.65 -14.74 3.12
C ARG A 273 -17.04 -13.33 3.08
N VAL A 274 -15.92 -13.16 3.77
CA VAL A 274 -15.16 -11.90 3.76
C VAL A 274 -14.00 -12.06 2.79
N TYR A 275 -14.04 -11.32 1.69
CA TYR A 275 -12.99 -11.32 0.68
C TYR A 275 -12.19 -10.03 0.69
N VAL A 276 -10.92 -10.12 0.31
CA VAL A 276 -9.99 -8.99 0.36
C VAL A 276 -9.89 -8.27 -0.99
N ASN A 277 -9.60 -6.97 -0.92
CA ASN A 277 -9.19 -6.17 -2.07
C ASN A 277 -7.66 -6.19 -2.16
N VAL A 278 -7.10 -6.49 -3.32
CA VAL A 278 -5.65 -6.63 -3.50
C VAL A 278 -5.17 -5.96 -4.79
N HIS A 279 -3.87 -5.66 -4.84
CA HIS A 279 -3.18 -5.16 -6.03
C HIS A 279 -1.70 -5.54 -6.07
N LYS A 280 -1.22 -6.28 -5.06
CA LYS A 280 0.14 -6.81 -4.98
C LYS A 280 0.16 -8.14 -4.23
N THR A 281 1.19 -8.93 -4.49
CA THR A 281 1.39 -10.28 -3.93
C THR A 281 1.36 -10.27 -2.40
N ALA A 282 2.00 -9.28 -1.77
CA ALA A 282 2.01 -9.10 -0.32
C ALA A 282 0.59 -9.06 0.30
N CYS A 283 -0.39 -8.45 -0.37
CA CYS A 283 -1.77 -8.39 0.14
C CYS A 283 -2.43 -9.77 0.16
N VAL A 284 -2.16 -10.58 -0.87
CA VAL A 284 -2.69 -11.96 -0.97
C VAL A 284 -2.05 -12.84 0.10
N VAL A 285 -0.73 -12.74 0.25
CA VAL A 285 0.05 -13.48 1.26
C VAL A 285 -0.48 -13.16 2.66
N ARG A 286 -0.62 -11.88 2.98
CA ARG A 286 -1.15 -11.44 4.27
C ARG A 286 -2.57 -11.94 4.53
N ALA A 287 -3.45 -11.89 3.52
CA ALA A 287 -4.81 -12.44 3.63
C ALA A 287 -4.79 -13.95 3.88
N ARG A 288 -3.91 -14.68 3.19
CA ARG A 288 -3.71 -16.13 3.38
C ARG A 288 -3.18 -16.45 4.79
N LEU A 289 -2.22 -15.67 5.30
CA LEU A 289 -1.71 -15.84 6.66
C LEU A 289 -2.80 -15.57 7.72
N LEU A 290 -3.63 -14.54 7.54
CA LEU A 290 -4.77 -14.25 8.43
C LEU A 290 -5.81 -15.37 8.41
N ALA A 291 -6.00 -16.03 7.26
CA ALA A 291 -6.84 -17.22 7.13
C ALA A 291 -6.15 -18.52 7.58
N SER A 292 -4.92 -18.46 8.11
CA SER A 292 -4.15 -19.65 8.50
C SER A 292 -4.05 -19.84 10.01
N ALA A 293 -4.13 -21.11 10.43
CA ALA A 293 -3.62 -21.52 11.72
C ALA A 293 -2.09 -21.57 11.67
N LEU A 294 -1.45 -20.98 12.67
CA LEU A 294 0.01 -20.91 12.80
C LEU A 294 0.40 -21.65 14.07
N ALA A 295 1.41 -22.51 13.97
CA ALA A 295 2.01 -23.18 15.12
C ALA A 295 3.52 -23.15 14.98
N PHE A 296 4.24 -23.05 16.09
CA PHE A 296 5.70 -23.14 16.11
C PHE A 296 6.11 -24.21 17.11
N ASP A 297 6.65 -25.32 16.62
CA ASP A 297 7.10 -26.44 17.43
C ASP A 297 8.55 -26.84 17.09
N GLN A 298 8.97 -28.04 17.51
CA GLN A 298 10.33 -28.55 17.27
C GLN A 298 10.66 -28.73 15.77
N SER A 299 9.65 -28.89 14.92
CA SER A 299 9.78 -28.97 13.46
C SER A 299 9.81 -27.61 12.75
N GLY A 300 9.62 -26.52 13.51
CA GLY A 300 9.60 -25.15 12.98
C GLY A 300 8.20 -24.56 12.87
N LEU A 301 8.04 -23.58 11.98
CA LEU A 301 6.77 -22.91 11.72
C LEU A 301 5.87 -23.78 10.82
N SER A 302 4.67 -24.08 11.29
CA SER A 302 3.60 -24.71 10.52
C SER A 302 2.53 -23.67 10.17
N ILE A 303 2.21 -23.56 8.88
CA ILE A 303 1.15 -22.69 8.35
C ILE A 303 0.07 -23.55 7.71
N ARG A 304 -1.15 -23.55 8.26
CA ARG A 304 -2.29 -24.32 7.74
C ARG A 304 -3.44 -23.38 7.37
N CYS A 305 -3.58 -23.11 6.08
CA CYS A 305 -4.60 -22.21 5.55
C CYS A 305 -6.00 -22.82 5.57
N ASN A 306 -6.99 -22.08 6.09
CA ASN A 306 -8.40 -22.35 5.84
C ASN A 306 -8.81 -21.71 4.51
N GLU A 307 -8.76 -22.48 3.42
CA GLU A 307 -9.06 -21.97 2.08
C GLU A 307 -10.52 -21.50 1.91
N ALA A 308 -11.45 -22.00 2.73
CA ALA A 308 -12.84 -21.55 2.71
C ALA A 308 -13.01 -20.12 3.28
N ALA A 309 -12.09 -19.69 4.14
CA ALA A 309 -12.03 -18.34 4.69
C ALA A 309 -11.22 -17.36 3.81
N LEU A 310 -10.66 -17.82 2.69
CA LEU A 310 -9.81 -17.02 1.81
C LEU A 310 -10.48 -16.77 0.44
N GLY A 311 -10.42 -15.51 0.00
CA GLY A 311 -10.76 -15.14 -1.37
C GLY A 311 -10.43 -13.68 -1.66
N VAL A 312 -10.20 -13.38 -2.94
CA VAL A 312 -9.96 -12.03 -3.45
C VAL A 312 -11.22 -11.55 -4.17
N GLY A 313 -11.90 -10.57 -3.59
CA GLY A 313 -13.14 -10.02 -4.10
C GLY A 313 -12.93 -8.90 -5.12
N LEU A 314 -11.72 -8.32 -5.14
CA LEU A 314 -11.32 -7.31 -6.12
C LEU A 314 -9.80 -7.23 -6.21
N LEU A 315 -9.24 -7.67 -7.34
CA LEU A 315 -7.88 -7.36 -7.76
C LEU A 315 -7.92 -6.16 -8.71
N ARG A 316 -7.25 -5.06 -8.35
CA ARG A 316 -7.23 -3.83 -9.15
C ARG A 316 -6.00 -3.77 -10.04
N ASP A 317 -6.19 -4.01 -11.33
CA ASP A 317 -5.14 -3.97 -12.34
C ASP A 317 -4.35 -2.65 -12.33
N GLU A 318 -5.05 -1.51 -12.34
CA GLU A 318 -4.41 -0.20 -12.47
C GLU A 318 -3.40 0.11 -11.35
N ARG A 319 -3.48 -0.59 -10.21
CA ARG A 319 -2.60 -0.37 -9.04
C ARG A 319 -1.39 -1.30 -8.98
N MET A 320 -1.28 -2.21 -9.94
CA MET A 320 -0.14 -3.10 -10.07
C MET A 320 1.04 -2.41 -10.76
N TRP A 321 0.78 -1.28 -11.43
CA TRP A 321 1.74 -0.50 -12.21
C TRP A 321 2.33 0.62 -11.35
N ILE A 322 3.57 0.43 -10.93
CA ILE A 322 4.20 1.20 -9.85
C ILE A 322 5.51 1.82 -10.32
N GLU A 323 6.31 1.05 -11.04
CA GLU A 323 7.61 1.51 -11.51
C GLU A 323 7.42 2.55 -12.62
N PRO A 324 8.14 3.69 -12.60
CA PRO A 324 8.02 4.71 -13.63
C PRO A 324 8.17 4.16 -15.06
N SER A 325 9.11 3.23 -15.26
CA SER A 325 9.31 2.56 -16.55
C SER A 325 8.09 1.71 -16.98
N ASP A 326 7.39 1.11 -16.02
CA ASP A 326 6.22 0.30 -16.29
C ASP A 326 4.99 1.18 -16.57
N ILE A 327 4.90 2.33 -15.91
CA ILE A 327 3.89 3.36 -16.21
C ILE A 327 4.12 3.93 -17.61
N ASP A 328 5.37 4.12 -18.03
CA ASP A 328 5.70 4.63 -19.37
C ASP A 328 5.26 3.65 -20.48
N ILE A 329 5.32 2.33 -20.25
CA ILE A 329 4.72 1.34 -21.15
C ILE A 329 3.22 1.62 -21.35
N LEU A 330 2.48 1.82 -20.25
CA LEU A 330 1.06 2.16 -20.33
C LEU A 330 0.80 3.47 -21.07
N ARG A 331 1.60 4.51 -20.79
CA ARG A 331 1.50 5.82 -21.47
C ARG A 331 1.66 5.67 -22.98
N ILE A 332 2.64 4.88 -23.45
CA ILE A 332 2.85 4.63 -24.89
C ILE A 332 1.67 3.86 -25.49
N LEU A 333 1.18 2.80 -24.83
CA LEU A 333 0.00 2.06 -25.29
C LEU A 333 -1.24 2.96 -25.42
N PHE A 334 -1.44 3.88 -24.47
CA PHE A 334 -2.56 4.81 -24.50
C PHE A 334 -2.44 5.83 -25.63
N LEU A 335 -1.24 6.34 -25.91
CA LEU A 335 -0.99 7.24 -27.05
C LEU A 335 -1.22 6.53 -28.39
N GLY A 336 -0.98 5.21 -28.46
CA GLY A 336 -1.34 4.34 -29.57
C GLY A 336 -0.25 4.18 -30.64
N GLU A 337 -0.37 3.12 -31.44
CA GLU A 337 0.65 2.65 -32.39
C GLU A 337 1.12 3.69 -33.40
N GLU A 338 0.21 4.58 -33.80
CA GLU A 338 0.47 5.66 -34.76
C GLU A 338 1.63 6.57 -34.32
N CYS A 339 1.87 6.70 -33.01
CA CYS A 339 2.88 7.58 -32.45
C CYS A 339 4.31 7.06 -32.63
N THR A 340 4.53 5.87 -33.18
CA THR A 340 5.87 5.29 -33.34
C THR A 340 5.93 4.32 -34.52
N THR A 341 7.10 3.73 -34.79
CA THR A 341 7.21 2.63 -35.76
C THR A 341 6.51 1.38 -35.23
N LYS A 342 6.06 0.52 -36.15
CA LYS A 342 5.43 -0.75 -35.80
C LYS A 342 6.31 -1.62 -34.91
N GLU A 343 7.60 -1.71 -35.25
CA GLU A 343 8.58 -2.52 -34.51
C GLU A 343 8.73 -2.06 -33.05
N HIS A 344 8.74 -0.75 -32.81
CA HIS A 344 8.81 -0.21 -31.46
C HIS A 344 7.50 -0.42 -30.71
N TYR A 345 6.35 -0.24 -31.36
CA TYR A 345 5.06 -0.50 -30.71
C TYR A 345 4.89 -1.98 -30.32
N ASP A 346 5.25 -2.91 -31.22
CA ASP A 346 5.22 -4.35 -30.97
C ASP A 346 6.14 -4.73 -29.79
N LEU A 347 7.29 -4.06 -29.65
CA LEU A 347 8.17 -4.22 -28.49
C LEU A 347 7.49 -3.76 -27.19
N VAL A 348 6.81 -2.62 -27.20
CA VAL A 348 6.08 -2.09 -26.02
C VAL A 348 4.93 -3.01 -25.65
N VAL A 349 4.19 -3.53 -26.63
CA VAL A 349 3.14 -4.54 -26.42
C VAL A 349 3.72 -5.79 -25.77
N HIS A 350 4.83 -6.32 -26.29
CA HIS A 350 5.48 -7.47 -25.69
C HIS A 350 5.94 -7.19 -24.25
N GLN A 351 6.53 -6.02 -23.99
CA GLN A 351 6.91 -5.62 -22.64
C GLN A 351 5.69 -5.58 -21.71
N TYR A 352 4.56 -5.00 -22.16
CA TYR A 352 3.32 -5.01 -21.39
C TYR A 352 2.87 -6.44 -21.06
N GLU A 353 2.80 -7.34 -22.05
CA GLU A 353 2.36 -8.73 -21.85
C GLU A 353 3.24 -9.47 -20.83
N GLN A 354 4.57 -9.31 -20.94
CA GLN A 354 5.53 -9.88 -19.99
C GLN A 354 5.30 -9.32 -18.58
N ARG A 355 5.31 -7.99 -18.46
CA ARG A 355 5.24 -7.27 -17.18
C ARG A 355 3.91 -7.49 -16.47
N HIS A 356 2.81 -7.57 -17.20
CA HIS A 356 1.48 -7.84 -16.68
C HIS A 356 1.31 -9.32 -16.32
N GLY A 357 1.77 -10.22 -17.20
CA GLY A 357 1.77 -11.66 -16.97
C GLY A 357 2.55 -12.07 -15.73
N ASP A 358 3.75 -11.54 -15.54
CA ASP A 358 4.60 -11.82 -14.37
C ASP A 358 3.92 -11.40 -13.06
N ARG A 359 3.21 -10.26 -13.05
CA ARG A 359 2.48 -9.78 -11.87
C ARG A 359 1.28 -10.67 -11.54
N TYR A 360 0.50 -11.06 -12.55
CA TYR A 360 -0.57 -12.03 -12.33
C TYR A 360 -0.03 -13.38 -11.88
N TYR A 361 1.05 -13.85 -12.49
CA TYR A 361 1.69 -15.09 -12.08
C TYR A 361 2.09 -15.04 -10.60
N SER A 362 2.76 -13.97 -10.16
CA SER A 362 3.12 -13.75 -8.75
C SER A 362 1.89 -13.74 -7.83
N ILE A 363 0.86 -12.96 -8.15
CA ILE A 363 -0.38 -12.87 -7.35
C ILE A 363 -1.13 -14.22 -7.27
N PHE A 364 -1.28 -14.92 -8.39
CA PHE A 364 -1.97 -16.21 -8.41
C PHE A 364 -1.15 -17.32 -7.74
N SER A 365 0.17 -17.27 -7.85
CA SER A 365 1.10 -18.20 -7.18
C SER A 365 1.10 -18.02 -5.66
N ALA A 366 0.74 -16.83 -5.17
CA ALA A 366 0.48 -16.59 -3.75
C ALA A 366 -0.78 -17.29 -3.21
N ARG A 367 -1.52 -18.02 -4.07
CA ARG A 367 -2.68 -18.86 -3.71
C ARG A 367 -3.82 -18.06 -3.08
N PRO A 368 -4.50 -17.16 -3.85
CA PRO A 368 -5.53 -16.24 -3.37
C PRO A 368 -6.85 -16.88 -2.90
N GLY A 369 -6.92 -18.20 -2.83
CA GLY A 369 -8.09 -18.97 -2.42
C GLY A 369 -9.00 -19.36 -3.58
N SER A 370 -10.25 -19.70 -3.24
CA SER A 370 -11.21 -20.30 -4.18
C SER A 370 -11.76 -19.33 -5.24
N MET A 371 -11.61 -18.02 -5.03
CA MET A 371 -12.09 -16.98 -5.95
C MET A 371 -11.06 -15.85 -5.99
N CYS A 372 -10.76 -15.37 -7.21
CA CYS A 372 -10.06 -14.12 -7.43
C CYS A 372 -10.78 -13.32 -8.52
N VAL A 373 -11.47 -12.25 -8.13
CA VAL A 373 -12.17 -11.36 -9.07
C VAL A 373 -11.21 -10.28 -9.56
N VAL A 374 -10.76 -10.43 -10.81
CA VAL A 374 -9.88 -9.46 -11.45
C VAL A 374 -10.71 -8.37 -12.12
N ARG A 375 -10.42 -7.10 -11.77
CA ARG A 375 -10.98 -5.95 -12.45
C ARG A 375 -9.91 -5.32 -13.34
N THR A 376 -10.19 -5.28 -14.64
CA THR A 376 -9.36 -4.60 -15.63
C THR A 376 -9.35 -3.08 -15.44
N LEU A 377 -8.47 -2.40 -16.20
CA LEU A 377 -8.25 -0.96 -16.12
C LEU A 377 -9.55 -0.15 -15.97
N CYS A 378 -9.70 0.48 -14.81
CA CYS A 378 -10.85 1.33 -14.50
C CYS A 378 -10.46 2.80 -14.24
N MET A 379 -9.16 3.09 -14.23
CA MET A 379 -8.64 4.45 -14.06
C MET A 379 -8.73 5.22 -15.39
N PRO A 380 -9.11 6.51 -15.38
CA PRO A 380 -9.13 7.35 -16.58
C PRO A 380 -7.72 7.70 -17.05
N PHE A 381 -7.56 7.92 -18.37
CA PHE A 381 -6.25 8.26 -18.97
C PHE A 381 -5.62 9.51 -18.37
N SER A 382 -6.43 10.49 -17.95
CA SER A 382 -5.98 11.74 -17.32
C SER A 382 -5.19 11.55 -16.02
N LYS A 383 -5.22 10.34 -15.41
CA LYS A 383 -4.36 10.03 -14.27
C LYS A 383 -2.98 9.48 -14.65
N PHE A 384 -2.83 8.96 -15.87
CA PHE A 384 -1.53 8.55 -16.43
C PHE A 384 -0.88 9.67 -17.25
N LEU A 385 -1.72 10.48 -17.89
CA LEU A 385 -1.38 11.59 -18.78
C LEU A 385 -2.17 12.83 -18.34
N PRO A 386 -1.82 13.47 -17.21
CA PRO A 386 -2.51 14.67 -16.73
C PRO A 386 -2.33 15.86 -17.67
N ASP A 387 -3.19 16.88 -17.57
CA ASP A 387 -3.19 18.01 -18.51
C ASP A 387 -1.87 18.80 -18.52
N ASN A 388 -1.13 18.78 -17.41
CA ASN A 388 0.18 19.41 -17.25
C ASN A 388 1.36 18.48 -17.59
N PHE A 389 1.11 17.27 -18.12
CA PHE A 389 2.15 16.31 -18.47
C PHE A 389 3.05 16.85 -19.60
N ASP A 390 4.38 16.75 -19.42
CA ASP A 390 5.35 17.14 -20.45
C ASP A 390 5.42 16.09 -21.55
N ILE A 391 4.42 16.13 -22.44
CA ILE A 391 4.31 15.20 -23.56
C ILE A 391 5.44 15.38 -24.59
N ALA A 392 6.03 16.58 -24.68
CA ALA A 392 7.08 16.87 -25.64
C ALA A 392 8.39 16.20 -25.22
N ASP A 393 8.78 16.33 -23.95
CA ASP A 393 9.91 15.60 -23.38
C ASP A 393 9.67 14.08 -23.44
N PHE A 394 8.48 13.62 -23.04
CA PHE A 394 8.13 12.20 -23.10
C PHE A 394 8.28 11.62 -24.50
N ALA A 395 7.78 12.30 -25.53
CA ALA A 395 7.93 11.87 -26.92
C ALA A 395 9.40 11.79 -27.34
N ALA A 396 10.22 12.77 -26.95
CA ALA A 396 11.64 12.78 -27.27
C ALA A 396 12.40 11.63 -26.58
N ARG A 397 12.16 11.40 -25.29
CA ARG A 397 12.81 10.34 -24.50
C ARG A 397 12.50 8.93 -25.01
N HIS A 398 11.27 8.71 -25.49
CA HIS A 398 10.81 7.41 -25.95
C HIS A 398 10.82 7.26 -27.48
N GLY A 399 11.41 8.20 -28.23
CA GLY A 399 11.52 8.10 -29.69
C GLY A 399 10.17 8.08 -30.42
N LEU A 400 9.17 8.80 -29.90
CA LEU A 400 7.84 8.90 -30.49
C LEU A 400 7.76 10.08 -31.49
N ASP A 401 6.88 9.98 -32.48
CA ASP A 401 6.58 11.06 -33.42
C ASP A 401 5.91 12.23 -32.68
N ARG A 402 6.64 13.33 -32.53
CA ARG A 402 6.20 14.50 -31.77
C ARG A 402 4.83 15.04 -32.19
N ALA A 403 4.55 15.11 -33.49
CA ALA A 403 3.30 15.70 -33.98
C ALA A 403 2.11 14.78 -33.73
N LYS A 404 2.26 13.49 -34.00
CA LYS A 404 1.24 12.47 -33.76
C LYS A 404 1.01 12.26 -32.27
N THR A 405 2.06 12.22 -31.45
CA THR A 405 1.95 12.12 -29.99
C THR A 405 1.22 13.31 -29.39
N GLN A 406 1.55 14.55 -29.80
CA GLN A 406 0.83 15.74 -29.35
C GLN A 406 -0.65 15.72 -29.79
N SER A 407 -0.93 15.19 -30.98
CA SER A 407 -2.31 15.01 -31.47
C SER A 407 -3.08 13.97 -30.65
N ALA A 408 -2.45 12.83 -30.32
CA ALA A 408 -3.01 11.79 -29.48
C ALA A 408 -3.29 12.29 -28.06
N PHE A 409 -2.32 12.94 -27.43
CA PHE A 409 -2.46 13.52 -26.08
C PHE A 409 -3.63 14.50 -26.02
N ARG A 410 -3.77 15.42 -26.98
CA ARG A 410 -4.92 16.35 -27.05
C ARG A 410 -6.29 15.68 -27.13
N ARG A 411 -6.38 14.44 -27.63
CA ARG A 411 -7.63 13.66 -27.64
C ARG A 411 -7.94 12.98 -26.31
N LEU A 412 -6.91 12.73 -25.49
CA LEU A 412 -7.00 12.05 -24.21
C LEU A 412 -7.10 13.03 -23.02
N SER A 413 -6.58 14.25 -23.20
CA SER A 413 -6.55 15.33 -22.20
C SER A 413 -7.75 16.26 -22.27
N GLY A 414 -7.92 17.12 -21.26
CA GLY A 414 -8.97 18.15 -21.22
C GLY A 414 -10.36 17.63 -20.89
N GLU A 415 -10.45 16.44 -20.30
CA GLU A 415 -11.71 15.90 -19.78
C GLU A 415 -12.17 16.71 -18.56
N ARG A 416 -13.29 17.43 -18.70
CA ARG A 416 -13.82 18.30 -17.64
C ARG A 416 -14.39 17.53 -16.45
N GLU A 417 -14.92 16.33 -16.68
CA GLU A 417 -15.50 15.49 -15.62
C GLU A 417 -14.95 14.06 -15.75
N VAL A 418 -13.99 13.76 -14.89
CA VAL A 418 -13.17 12.54 -14.95
C VAL A 418 -13.90 11.35 -14.29
N TYR A 419 -14.81 11.61 -13.35
CA TYR A 419 -15.44 10.53 -12.57
C TYR A 419 -16.42 9.72 -13.42
N HIS A 420 -17.26 10.39 -14.21
CA HIS A 420 -18.20 9.82 -15.17
C HIS A 420 -17.67 9.88 -16.61
N GLY A 421 -16.36 10.07 -16.77
CA GLY A 421 -15.68 10.23 -18.04
C GLY A 421 -15.36 8.94 -18.83
N CYS A 422 -14.32 9.03 -19.65
CA CYS A 422 -13.76 7.95 -20.47
C CYS A 422 -12.86 7.03 -19.63
N ARG A 423 -13.47 6.01 -19.03
CA ARG A 423 -12.81 5.04 -18.15
C ARG A 423 -13.50 3.68 -18.17
N GLY A 424 -12.84 2.65 -17.65
CA GLY A 424 -13.42 1.30 -17.52
C GLY A 424 -13.87 0.74 -18.86
N ILE A 425 -15.07 0.15 -18.90
CA ILE A 425 -15.59 -0.47 -20.13
C ILE A 425 -15.74 0.51 -21.31
N ARG A 426 -15.96 1.80 -21.04
CA ARG A 426 -16.10 2.83 -22.09
C ARG A 426 -14.78 3.03 -22.83
N LEU A 427 -13.68 3.05 -22.08
CA LEU A 427 -12.32 3.09 -22.62
C LEU A 427 -12.09 1.89 -23.53
N PHE A 428 -12.39 0.68 -23.07
CA PHE A 428 -12.22 -0.53 -23.88
C PHE A 428 -13.15 -0.62 -25.10
N SER A 429 -14.29 0.06 -25.05
CA SER A 429 -15.21 0.15 -26.19
C SER A 429 -14.66 1.09 -27.27
N ILE A 430 -13.94 2.14 -26.88
CA ILE A 430 -13.28 3.08 -27.81
C ILE A 430 -11.95 2.51 -28.32
N ARG A 431 -11.23 1.76 -27.46
CA ARG A 431 -9.93 1.14 -27.73
C ARG A 431 -10.01 -0.39 -27.59
N PRO A 432 -10.62 -1.08 -28.56
CA PRO A 432 -10.75 -2.54 -28.53
C PRO A 432 -9.39 -3.25 -28.64
N ASP A 433 -8.37 -2.59 -29.18
CA ASP A 433 -6.98 -3.03 -29.16
C ASP A 433 -6.46 -3.17 -27.72
N LEU A 434 -6.67 -2.16 -26.86
CA LEU A 434 -6.34 -2.24 -25.44
C LEU A 434 -7.18 -3.30 -24.73
N ALA A 435 -8.46 -3.43 -25.09
CA ALA A 435 -9.31 -4.47 -24.51
C ALA A 435 -8.71 -5.87 -24.75
N ARG A 436 -8.28 -6.16 -25.98
CA ARG A 436 -7.62 -7.43 -26.32
C ARG A 436 -6.35 -7.64 -25.50
N LEU A 437 -5.48 -6.63 -25.40
CA LEU A 437 -4.26 -6.72 -24.59
C LEU A 437 -4.59 -7.08 -23.13
N TRP A 438 -5.53 -6.36 -22.49
CA TRP A 438 -5.88 -6.62 -21.09
C TRP A 438 -6.56 -7.97 -20.85
N PHE A 439 -7.34 -8.49 -21.80
CA PHE A 439 -8.07 -9.75 -21.65
C PHE A 439 -7.33 -10.98 -22.18
N CYS A 440 -6.29 -10.82 -23.00
CA CYS A 440 -5.52 -11.94 -23.54
C CYS A 440 -4.26 -12.26 -22.73
N VAL A 441 -3.70 -11.31 -21.97
CA VAL A 441 -2.59 -11.61 -21.03
C VAL A 441 -2.93 -12.69 -19.99
N PRO A 442 -4.17 -12.84 -19.48
CA PRO A 442 -4.53 -13.93 -18.57
C PRO A 442 -4.45 -15.34 -19.16
N CYS A 443 -4.30 -15.52 -20.47
CA CYS A 443 -4.18 -16.84 -21.11
C CYS A 443 -2.74 -17.34 -21.12
N TRP A 444 -2.18 -17.58 -19.93
CA TRP A 444 -0.81 -18.07 -19.79
C TRP A 444 -0.75 -19.59 -19.69
N GLU A 445 -0.93 -20.25 -20.84
CA GLU A 445 -0.16 -21.47 -21.11
C GLU A 445 1.26 -21.03 -21.47
N ARG A 446 2.10 -20.68 -20.48
CA ARG A 446 3.54 -20.79 -20.74
C ARG A 446 3.92 -22.25 -20.67
N SER A 447 4.21 -22.77 -21.85
CA SER A 447 5.38 -23.60 -22.10
C SER A 447 6.59 -23.16 -21.26
N TYR A 448 6.66 -23.62 -20.01
CA TYR A 448 7.92 -24.08 -19.44
C TYR A 448 8.30 -25.35 -20.19
N ALA A 449 8.68 -25.21 -21.46
CA ALA A 449 9.57 -26.19 -22.05
C ALA A 449 10.91 -25.97 -21.30
N PRO A 450 11.41 -26.94 -20.52
CA PRO A 450 12.80 -26.88 -20.10
C PRO A 450 13.63 -26.69 -21.37
N MET A 451 14.63 -25.81 -21.32
CA MET A 451 15.63 -25.69 -22.38
C MET A 451 15.97 -27.09 -22.86
N ARG A 452 15.60 -27.40 -24.10
CA ARG A 452 15.93 -28.68 -24.72
C ARG A 452 17.42 -28.88 -24.51
N THR A 453 17.75 -29.95 -23.80
CA THR A 453 19.06 -30.58 -23.82
C THR A 453 19.55 -30.58 -25.26
N VAL A 454 20.66 -29.89 -25.50
CA VAL A 454 21.46 -30.10 -26.71
C VAL A 454 21.80 -31.59 -26.74
N PRO A 455 21.47 -32.33 -27.82
CA PRO A 455 21.79 -33.75 -27.87
C PRO A 455 23.29 -33.93 -28.14
N LEU A 456 23.94 -34.62 -27.20
CA LEU A 456 25.27 -35.25 -27.18
C LEU A 456 26.47 -34.43 -27.64
#